data_AF-A0A929JR06-F1
#
_entry.id   AF-A0A929JR06-F1
#
_cell.length_a   1.000
_cell.length_b   1.000
_cell.length_c   1.000
_cell.angle_alpha   90.00
_cell.angle_beta   90.00
_cell.angle_gamma   90.00
#
_symmetry.space_group_name_H-M   'P 1'
#
loop_
_entity.id
_entity.type
_entity.pdbx_description
1 polymer ?
#
loop_
_entity_poly.entity_id
_entity_poly.type
_entity_poly.pdbx_seq_one_letter_code
_entity_poly.pdbx_strand_id
1 'polypeptide(L)'
;MGLTTEEMLEIVLKNISSKEKEQSIVYGDKKILEIGDDVRIGKKTIKMPFKGYVVFVDLVPKANWGHPSLYFLIDDKTHDANVIKEEFPPYFGDYPQSFKVIQRYGKKPPHDRYFNIFDETNKKEA
;
A
#
# COMPACT_ATOMS: atom_id res chain seq x y z
N MET A 1 14.74 -8.19 -13.17
CA MET A 1 14.77 -7.51 -11.86
C MET A 1 13.35 -7.01 -11.63
N GLY A 2 12.76 -7.28 -10.47
CA GLY A 2 11.41 -6.79 -10.20
C GLY A 2 11.41 -5.33 -9.74
N LEU A 3 10.25 -4.67 -9.75
CA LEU A 3 10.14 -3.28 -9.29
C LEU A 3 10.69 -3.08 -7.88
N THR A 4 11.41 -1.98 -7.71
CA THR A 4 11.84 -1.46 -6.41
C THR A 4 10.70 -0.75 -5.69
N THR A 5 10.88 -0.56 -4.39
CA THR A 5 9.95 0.22 -3.57
C THR A 5 9.88 1.69 -4.01
N GLU A 6 11.01 2.23 -4.45
CA GLU A 6 11.12 3.58 -4.99
C GLU A 6 10.28 3.75 -6.27
N GLU A 7 10.39 2.82 -7.21
CA GLU A 7 9.61 2.85 -8.46
C GLU A 7 8.11 2.72 -8.20
N MET A 8 7.72 1.79 -7.32
CA MET A 8 6.32 1.65 -6.89
C MET A 8 5.78 2.97 -6.29
N LEU A 9 6.56 3.60 -5.43
CA LEU A 9 6.16 4.88 -4.82
C LEU A 9 6.06 5.98 -5.87
N GLU A 10 7.02 6.10 -6.79
CA GLU A 10 6.96 7.11 -7.86
C GLU A 10 5.70 6.98 -8.72
N ILE A 11 5.32 5.75 -9.07
CA ILE A 11 4.09 5.47 -9.83
C ILE A 11 2.87 5.94 -9.05
N VAL A 12 2.77 5.62 -7.75
CA VAL A 12 1.67 6.09 -6.89
C VAL A 12 1.64 7.62 -6.83
N LEU A 13 2.78 8.28 -6.58
CA LEU A 13 2.83 9.73 -6.42
C LEU A 13 2.53 10.49 -7.72
N LYS A 14 2.70 9.89 -8.90
CA LYS A 14 2.26 10.48 -10.16
C LYS A 14 0.73 10.47 -10.32
N ASN A 15 0.03 9.60 -9.59
CA ASN A 15 -1.41 9.35 -9.73
C ASN A 15 -2.26 9.92 -8.59
N ILE A 16 -1.66 10.56 -7.59
CA ILE A 16 -2.38 11.19 -6.47
C ILE A 16 -1.98 12.67 -6.33
N SER A 17 -2.90 13.49 -5.83
CA SER A 17 -2.67 14.92 -5.61
C SER A 17 -1.68 15.18 -4.48
N SER A 18 -1.05 16.38 -4.44
CA SER A 18 -0.13 16.75 -3.35
C SER A 18 -0.78 16.65 -1.97
N LYS A 19 -2.06 17.05 -1.85
CA LYS A 19 -2.82 16.92 -0.61
C LYS A 19 -2.94 15.46 -0.17
N GLU A 20 -3.25 14.56 -1.10
CA GLU A 20 -3.34 13.12 -0.82
C GLU A 20 -1.99 12.54 -0.39
N LYS A 21 -0.88 12.97 -1.00
CA LYS A 21 0.47 12.54 -0.58
C LYS A 21 0.75 12.90 0.88
N GLU A 22 0.38 14.11 1.29
CA GLU A 22 0.67 14.62 2.64
C GLU A 22 -0.18 13.99 3.75
N GLN A 23 -1.36 13.47 3.41
CA GLN A 23 -2.28 12.88 4.39
C GLN A 23 -2.30 11.34 4.40
N SER A 24 -1.80 10.71 3.33
CA SER A 24 -1.91 9.25 3.14
C SER A 24 -0.79 8.45 3.79
N ILE A 25 -1.04 7.14 3.88
CA ILE A 25 0.00 6.12 4.07
C ILE A 25 -0.01 5.20 2.85
N VAL A 26 1.17 4.99 2.26
CA VAL A 26 1.37 4.13 1.11
C VAL A 26 2.02 2.83 1.58
N TYR A 27 1.41 1.71 1.21
CA TYR A 27 1.84 0.36 1.58
C TYR A 27 2.13 -0.44 0.31
N GLY A 28 3.39 -0.82 0.09
CA GLY A 28 3.79 -1.71 -0.99
C GLY A 28 3.80 -3.16 -0.55
N ASP A 29 3.16 -4.04 -1.30
CA ASP A 29 3.32 -5.48 -1.14
C ASP A 29 4.70 -5.90 -1.67
N LYS A 30 5.47 -6.64 -0.86
CA LYS A 30 6.74 -7.21 -1.29
C LYS A 30 6.57 -8.40 -2.22
N LYS A 31 5.40 -9.03 -2.20
CA LYS A 31 5.12 -10.22 -2.98
C LYS A 31 4.80 -9.81 -4.42
N ILE A 32 5.53 -10.41 -5.36
CA ILE A 32 5.12 -10.40 -6.76
C ILE A 32 3.98 -11.40 -6.96
N LEU A 33 2.91 -10.96 -7.60
CA LEU A 33 1.76 -11.78 -7.97
C LEU A 33 1.85 -12.16 -9.44
N GLU A 34 1.47 -13.39 -9.77
CA GLU A 34 1.39 -13.86 -11.16
C GLU A 34 0.01 -13.55 -11.74
N ILE A 35 -0.11 -13.62 -13.07
CA ILE A 35 -1.41 -13.48 -13.74
C ILE A 35 -2.41 -14.53 -13.24
N GLY A 36 -3.62 -14.09 -12.91
CA GLY A 36 -4.68 -14.97 -12.38
C GLY A 36 -4.59 -15.26 -10.88
N ASP A 37 -3.58 -14.74 -10.18
CA ASP A 37 -3.56 -14.77 -8.72
C ASP A 37 -4.73 -13.97 -8.15
N ASP A 38 -5.23 -14.40 -6.99
CA ASP A 38 -6.28 -13.67 -6.27
C ASP A 38 -5.69 -12.46 -5.53
N VAL A 39 -6.27 -11.29 -5.77
CA VAL A 39 -5.94 -10.04 -5.11
C VAL A 39 -7.14 -9.55 -4.33
N ARG A 40 -6.96 -9.35 -3.03
CA ARG A 40 -7.98 -8.74 -2.18
C ARG A 40 -7.91 -7.21 -2.30
N ILE A 41 -9.03 -6.62 -2.70
CA ILE A 41 -9.21 -5.19 -2.92
C ILE A 41 -10.43 -4.78 -2.09
N GLY A 42 -10.19 -4.31 -0.87
CA GLY A 42 -11.25 -4.06 0.11
C GLY A 42 -12.06 -5.32 0.42
N LYS A 43 -13.37 -5.29 0.12
CA LYS A 43 -14.31 -6.40 0.38
C LYS A 43 -14.37 -7.44 -0.74
N LYS A 44 -13.78 -7.16 -1.91
CA LYS A 44 -13.83 -8.04 -3.07
C LYS A 44 -12.48 -8.68 -3.35
N THR A 45 -12.54 -9.78 -4.08
CA THR A 45 -11.38 -10.45 -4.65
C THR A 45 -11.44 -10.31 -6.16
N ILE A 46 -10.35 -9.91 -6.77
CA ILE A 46 -10.21 -9.83 -8.23
C ILE A 46 -9.02 -10.68 -8.67
N LYS A 47 -8.94 -10.95 -9.97
CA LYS A 47 -7.80 -11.64 -10.57
C LYS A 47 -6.74 -10.64 -10.99
N MET A 48 -5.49 -10.92 -10.64
CA MET A 48 -4.36 -10.13 -11.07
C MET A 48 -4.25 -10.19 -12.61
N PRO A 49 -4.29 -9.06 -13.32
CA PRO A 49 -4.36 -9.05 -14.78
C PRO A 49 -3.01 -9.34 -15.45
N PHE A 50 -1.92 -9.20 -14.72
CA PHE A 50 -0.54 -9.37 -15.20
C PHE A 50 0.37 -9.79 -14.05
N LYS A 51 1.60 -10.17 -14.37
CA LYS A 51 2.62 -10.37 -13.33
C LYS A 51 3.03 -9.00 -12.77
N GLY A 52 2.93 -8.81 -11.45
CA GLY A 52 3.12 -7.47 -10.90
C GLY A 52 2.99 -7.37 -9.38
N TYR A 53 2.90 -6.13 -8.90
CA TYR A 53 2.83 -5.79 -7.49
C TYR A 53 1.51 -5.11 -7.15
N VAL A 54 1.18 -5.12 -5.85
CA VAL A 54 0.04 -4.41 -5.29
C VAL A 54 0.53 -3.32 -4.37
N VAL A 55 0.01 -2.11 -4.54
CA VAL A 55 0.21 -1.01 -3.60
C VAL A 55 -1.14 -0.56 -3.07
N PHE A 56 -1.29 -0.56 -1.76
CA PHE A 56 -2.46 -0.05 -1.06
C PHE A 56 -2.15 1.37 -0.54
N VAL A 57 -3.07 2.30 -0.75
CA VAL A 57 -2.96 3.67 -0.28
C VAL A 57 -4.16 3.97 0.60
N ASP A 58 -3.88 4.22 1.87
CA ASP A 58 -4.87 4.74 2.80
C ASP A 58 -4.86 6.27 2.71
N LEU A 59 -5.90 6.87 2.13
CA LEU A 59 -5.97 8.33 1.95
C LEU A 59 -6.39 9.06 3.23
N VAL A 60 -6.98 8.38 4.20
CA VAL A 60 -7.49 8.99 5.44
C VAL A 60 -7.21 8.06 6.63
N PRO A 61 -5.94 7.83 6.98
CA PRO A 61 -5.53 6.81 7.96
C PRO A 61 -5.95 7.13 9.41
N LYS A 62 -6.54 8.31 9.64
CA LYS A 62 -7.09 8.73 10.93
C LYS A 62 -8.60 8.51 11.02
N ALA A 63 -9.24 8.06 9.95
CA ALA A 63 -10.66 7.75 9.95
C ALA A 63 -10.89 6.37 10.58
N ASN A 64 -12.02 6.24 11.28
CA ASN A 64 -12.28 5.06 12.09
C ASN A 64 -12.96 3.96 11.27
N TRP A 65 -13.91 4.33 10.40
CA TRP A 65 -14.73 3.41 9.61
C TRP A 65 -14.79 3.85 8.16
N GLY A 66 -14.56 2.92 7.23
CA GLY A 66 -14.84 3.04 5.80
C GLY A 66 -14.34 4.35 5.19
N HIS A 67 -13.12 4.38 4.68
CA HIS A 67 -12.51 5.61 4.18
C HIS A 67 -11.85 5.43 2.82
N PRO A 68 -11.80 6.51 2.01
CA PRO A 68 -11.24 6.46 0.68
C PRO A 68 -9.85 5.82 0.68
N SER A 69 -9.75 4.77 -0.13
CA SER A 69 -8.55 3.97 -0.30
C SER A 69 -8.31 3.74 -1.78
N LEU A 70 -7.04 3.63 -2.14
CA LEU A 70 -6.65 3.28 -3.50
C LEU A 70 -5.85 1.99 -3.49
N TYR A 71 -6.03 1.22 -4.55
CA TYR A 71 -5.21 0.07 -4.86
C TYR A 71 -4.60 0.26 -6.24
N PHE A 72 -3.30 0.07 -6.33
CA PHE A 72 -2.55 0.07 -7.56
C PHE A 72 -2.12 -1.36 -7.84
N LEU A 73 -2.57 -1.92 -8.96
CA LEU A 73 -1.95 -3.12 -9.52
C LEU A 73 -0.92 -2.62 -10.53
N ILE A 74 0.35 -2.91 -10.30
CA ILE A 74 1.47 -2.36 -11.09
C ILE A 74 2.13 -3.50 -11.85
N ASP A 75 2.21 -3.38 -13.18
CA ASP A 75 2.86 -4.37 -14.04
C ASP A 75 4.38 -4.37 -13.83
N ASP A 76 4.97 -5.55 -13.62
CA ASP A 76 6.39 -5.71 -13.32
C ASP A 76 7.32 -5.25 -14.46
N LYS A 77 6.83 -5.25 -15.70
CA LYS A 77 7.62 -4.96 -16.90
C LYS A 77 7.33 -3.59 -17.48
N THR A 78 6.06 -3.20 -17.55
CA THR A 78 5.68 -1.94 -18.21
C THR A 78 5.57 -0.77 -17.26
N HIS A 79 5.48 -1.04 -15.95
CA HIS A 79 5.23 -0.05 -14.90
C HIS A 79 3.86 0.65 -15.05
N ASP A 80 2.98 0.11 -15.90
CA ASP A 80 1.60 0.58 -16.00
C ASP A 80 0.83 0.19 -14.74
N ALA A 81 -0.08 1.07 -14.31
CA ALA A 81 -0.85 0.88 -13.09
C ALA A 81 -2.35 0.93 -13.34
N ASN A 82 -3.04 -0.13 -12.90
CA ASN A 82 -4.49 -0.11 -12.78
C ASN A 82 -4.86 0.40 -11.39
N VAL A 83 -5.54 1.55 -11.34
CA VAL A 83 -5.96 2.19 -10.09
C VAL A 83 -7.41 1.85 -9.78
N ILE A 84 -7.64 1.27 -8.60
CA ILE A 84 -8.95 0.87 -8.12
C ILE A 84 -9.28 1.64 -6.85
N LYS A 85 -10.43 2.29 -6.82
CA LYS A 85 -10.97 2.99 -5.65
C LYS A 85 -11.79 2.03 -4.80
N GLU A 86 -11.60 2.09 -3.49
CA GLU A 86 -12.32 1.31 -2.49
C GLU A 86 -12.43 2.09 -1.19
N GLU A 87 -13.19 1.55 -0.23
CA GLU A 87 -13.41 2.16 1.09
C GLU A 87 -12.83 1.34 2.24
N PHE A 88 -12.27 0.17 1.93
CA PHE A 88 -11.78 -0.78 2.93
C PHE A 88 -10.34 -1.22 2.64
N PRO A 89 -9.54 -1.50 3.68
CA PRO A 89 -8.20 -2.07 3.54
C PRO A 89 -8.26 -3.54 3.04
N PRO A 90 -7.12 -4.12 2.59
CA PRO A 90 -7.09 -5.45 2.00
C PRO A 90 -7.28 -6.59 3.02
N TYR A 91 -7.67 -6.27 4.25
CA TYR A 91 -7.76 -7.20 5.36
C TYR A 91 -8.93 -6.83 6.28
N PHE A 92 -9.48 -7.85 6.93
CA PHE A 92 -10.46 -7.72 8.00
C PHE A 92 -9.90 -8.51 9.19
N GLY A 93 -9.26 -7.81 10.13
CA GLY A 93 -8.49 -8.45 11.19
C GLY A 93 -6.99 -8.35 10.92
N ASP A 94 -6.31 -9.50 10.79
CA ASP A 94 -4.85 -9.54 10.73
C ASP A 94 -4.28 -8.87 9.48
N TYR A 95 -3.23 -8.08 9.70
CA TYR A 95 -2.52 -7.37 8.64
C TYR A 95 -1.71 -8.37 7.79
N PRO A 96 -1.78 -8.30 6.44
CA PRO A 96 -1.00 -9.18 5.59
C PRO A 96 0.49 -8.84 5.76
N GLN A 97 1.27 -9.81 6.24
CA GLN A 97 2.69 -9.65 6.57
C GLN A 97 3.57 -9.23 5.38
N SER A 98 3.07 -9.35 4.15
CA SER A 98 3.79 -9.01 2.93
C SER A 98 3.81 -7.50 2.64
N PHE A 99 2.84 -6.74 3.15
CA PHE A 99 2.82 -5.28 2.98
C PHE A 99 3.83 -4.60 3.90
N LYS A 100 4.54 -3.61 3.34
CA LYS A 100 5.34 -2.64 4.08
C LYS A 100 4.85 -1.24 3.80
N VAL A 101 4.90 -0.38 4.80
CA VAL A 101 4.76 1.06 4.56
C VAL A 101 6.00 1.54 3.81
N ILE A 102 5.78 2.29 2.74
CA ILE A 102 6.84 2.85 1.89
C ILE A 102 6.82 4.39 1.89
N GLN A 103 5.70 4.98 2.33
CA GLN A 103 5.60 6.41 2.65
C GLN A 103 4.51 6.66 3.70
N ARG A 104 4.72 7.64 4.58
CA ARG A 104 3.73 8.11 5.55
C ARG A 104 3.73 9.63 5.61
N TYR A 105 2.57 10.24 5.35
CA TYR A 105 2.36 11.69 5.39
C TYR A 105 3.39 12.48 4.59
N GLY A 106 3.59 12.08 3.32
CA GLY A 106 4.56 12.67 2.41
C GLY A 106 6.03 12.33 2.70
N LYS A 107 6.33 11.67 3.82
CA LYS A 107 7.71 11.36 4.22
C LYS A 107 8.05 9.89 3.98
N LYS A 108 9.23 9.66 3.38
CA LYS A 108 9.83 8.34 3.38
C LYS A 108 10.26 7.99 4.80
N PRO A 109 10.15 6.71 5.19
CA PRO A 109 10.71 6.24 6.46
C PRO A 109 12.20 6.46 6.57
N PRO A 110 12.71 6.82 7.76
CA PRO A 110 14.15 6.84 8.01
C PRO A 110 14.74 5.44 8.20
N HIS A 111 13.93 4.42 8.53
CA HIS A 111 14.36 3.03 8.68
C HIS A 111 13.17 2.06 8.59
N ASP A 112 13.43 0.83 8.13
CA ASP A 112 12.47 -0.29 8.05
C ASP A 112 11.72 -0.63 9.35
N ARG A 113 12.24 -0.19 10.52
CA ARG A 113 11.72 -0.56 11.84
C ARG A 113 10.51 0.26 12.28
N TYR A 114 10.33 1.46 11.71
CA TYR A 114 9.23 2.39 12.04
C TYR A 114 7.84 1.90 11.56
N PHE A 115 7.72 0.61 11.24
CA PHE A 115 6.63 0.01 10.48
C PHE A 115 6.18 -1.35 10.98
N ASN A 116 6.54 -1.72 12.20
CA ASN A 116 5.56 -2.49 12.95
C ASN A 116 4.43 -1.49 13.29
N ILE A 117 3.22 -1.78 12.83
CA ILE A 117 2.02 -1.01 13.23
C ILE A 117 1.83 -1.03 14.76
N PHE A 118 2.49 -1.98 15.43
CA PHE A 118 2.59 -2.16 16.88
C PHE A 118 3.92 -1.64 17.49
N ASP A 119 4.66 -0.75 16.82
CA ASP A 119 5.91 -0.24 17.39
C ASP A 119 5.60 0.53 18.70
N GLU A 120 5.74 -0.16 19.84
CA GLU A 120 5.56 0.35 21.20
C GLU A 120 6.73 1.27 21.56
N THR A 121 6.97 2.35 20.81
CA THR A 121 8.00 3.33 21.17
C THR A 121 7.61 4.22 22.35
N ASN A 122 6.63 3.81 23.17
CA ASN A 122 6.34 4.39 24.49
C ASN A 122 6.03 3.31 25.54
N LYS A 123 6.81 2.23 25.60
CA LYS A 123 7.10 1.57 26.88
C LYS A 123 8.57 1.77 27.24
N LYS A 124 8.89 2.96 27.74
CA LYS A 124 9.83 3.06 28.87
C LYS A 124 8.91 3.09 30.09
N GLU A 125 8.66 1.93 30.70
CA GLU A 125 9.44 1.35 31.80
C GLU A 125 9.41 2.25 33.05
N ALA A 126 8.69 1.74 34.06
CA ALA A 126 8.66 2.08 35.49
C ALA A 126 8.14 3.47 35.92
#